data_AF-A0A094EZE5-F1
#
_entry.id   AF-A0A094EZE5-F1
#
_cell.length_a   1.000
_cell.length_b   1.000
_cell.length_c   1.000
_cell.angle_alpha   90.00
_cell.angle_beta   90.00
_cell.angle_gamma   90.00
#
_symmetry.space_group_name_H-M   'P 1'
#
loop_
_entity.id
_entity.type
_entity.pdbx_description
1 polymer ?
#
loop_
_entity_poly.entity_id
_entity_poly.type
_entity_poly.pdbx_seq_one_letter_code
_entity_poly.pdbx_strand_id
1 'polypeptide(L)' 'MSSASIQLPSATGANLAAPLKSESKPASAPKPCCVCKEEKAIRDECMLFSKSNDAQKDCASTIDKYKSCMAGFGFTLP' A
#
# COMPACT_ATOMS: atom_id res chain seq x y z
N MET A 1 -40.10 33.95 -4.45
CA MET A 1 -38.98 34.57 -5.18
C MET A 1 -37.75 34.45 -4.30
N SER A 2 -36.61 33.85 -4.62
CA SER A 2 -36.16 33.02 -5.75
C SER A 2 -34.91 32.27 -5.28
N SER A 3 -34.74 31.06 -5.78
CA SER A 3 -33.54 30.22 -5.64
C SER A 3 -32.27 30.90 -6.18
N ALA A 4 -31.12 30.55 -5.62
CA ALA A 4 -29.85 30.57 -6.35
C ALA A 4 -28.92 29.49 -5.80
N SER A 5 -28.87 28.37 -6.52
CA SER A 5 -27.86 27.33 -6.43
C SER A 5 -26.51 27.90 -6.86
N ILE A 6 -25.47 27.79 -6.03
CA ILE A 6 -24.09 28.02 -6.48
C ILE A 6 -23.54 26.69 -6.98
N GLN A 7 -23.46 26.63 -8.31
CA GLN A 7 -22.93 25.57 -9.13
C GLN A 7 -21.40 25.63 -9.06
N LEU A 8 -20.74 24.57 -8.60
CA LEU A 8 -19.30 24.41 -8.83
C LEU A 8 -19.08 23.70 -10.16
N PRO A 9 -18.20 24.24 -11.04
CA PRO A 9 -17.99 23.72 -12.37
C PRO A 9 -17.26 22.37 -12.36
N SER A 10 -17.74 21.50 -13.24
CA SER A 10 -17.04 20.34 -13.76
C SER A 10 -15.64 20.75 -14.24
N ALA A 11 -14.61 20.29 -13.53
CA ALA A 11 -13.25 20.25 -14.04
C ALA A 11 -13.00 18.84 -14.58
N THR A 12 -13.23 18.69 -15.88
CA THR A 12 -12.72 17.59 -16.68
C THR A 12 -11.19 17.66 -16.67
N GLY A 13 -10.56 16.94 -15.75
CA GLY A 13 -9.13 16.70 -15.71
C GLY A 13 -8.83 15.28 -16.13
N ALA A 14 -8.77 15.03 -17.44
CA ALA A 14 -8.22 13.81 -17.98
C ALA A 14 -6.74 13.68 -17.56
N ASN A 15 -6.42 12.70 -16.71
CA ASN A 15 -5.07 12.16 -16.63
C ASN A 15 -5.12 10.66 -16.27
N LEU A 16 -5.08 9.85 -17.34
CA LEU A 16 -4.53 8.49 -17.46
C LEU A 16 -4.58 7.58 -16.20
N ALA A 17 -5.75 7.02 -15.89
CA ALA A 17 -5.78 5.67 -15.36
C ALA A 17 -5.68 4.70 -16.55
N ALA A 18 -4.45 4.33 -16.91
CA ALA A 18 -4.17 3.30 -17.91
C ALA A 18 -4.99 2.03 -17.60
N PRO A 19 -5.53 1.33 -18.61
CA PRO A 19 -6.10 0.01 -18.38
C PRO A 19 -4.95 -0.89 -17.92
N LEU A 20 -5.00 -1.33 -16.66
CA LEU A 20 -4.18 -2.46 -16.20
C LEU A 20 -4.64 -3.69 -17.00
N LYS A 21 -4.06 -3.85 -18.19
CA LYS A 21 -4.15 -5.08 -18.97
C LYS A 21 -3.53 -6.19 -18.15
N SER A 22 -4.41 -7.08 -17.72
CA SER A 22 -4.26 -8.53 -17.66
C SER A 22 -2.86 -9.09 -17.89
N GLU A 23 -2.30 -9.69 -16.85
CA GLU A 23 -1.62 -10.98 -16.98
C GLU A 23 -2.15 -11.91 -15.88
N SER A 24 -3.09 -12.77 -16.28
CA SER A 24 -3.46 -13.99 -15.59
C SER A 24 -2.23 -14.92 -15.58
N LYS A 25 -1.27 -14.66 -14.70
CA LYS A 25 -0.24 -15.63 -14.33
C LYS A 25 -0.88 -16.63 -13.35
N PRO A 26 -0.65 -17.95 -13.48
CA PRO A 26 -1.43 -18.97 -12.78
C PRO A 26 -1.56 -18.68 -11.28
N ALA A 27 -2.74 -18.95 -10.74
CA ALA A 27 -3.18 -18.73 -9.36
C ALA A 27 -2.40 -19.55 -8.29
N SER A 28 -1.14 -19.88 -8.56
CA SER A 28 -0.33 -20.85 -7.82
C SER A 28 0.92 -20.24 -7.19
N ALA A 29 1.25 -18.97 -7.45
CA ALA A 29 2.27 -18.24 -6.70
C ALA A 29 1.59 -17.18 -5.82
N PRO A 30 1.62 -17.32 -4.48
CA PRO A 30 1.03 -16.31 -3.61
C PRO A 30 1.78 -14.99 -3.81
N LYS A 31 1.05 -13.92 -4.13
CA LYS A 31 1.63 -12.57 -4.22
C LYS A 31 2.31 -12.23 -2.88
N PRO A 32 3.40 -11.45 -2.85
CA PRO A 32 4.13 -11.13 -1.60
C PRO A 32 3.26 -10.43 -0.53
N CYS A 33 2.14 -9.83 -0.93
CA CYS A 33 1.14 -9.25 -0.05
C CYS A 33 0.10 -10.25 0.53
N CYS A 34 0.10 -11.52 0.12
CA CYS A 34 -0.79 -12.56 0.64
C CYS A 34 -0.21 -13.38 1.78
N VAL A 35 1.11 -13.31 1.99
CA VAL A 35 1.81 -14.29 2.82
C VAL A 35 2.10 -13.75 4.22
N CYS A 36 2.60 -12.52 4.30
CA CYS A 36 2.96 -11.84 5.54
C CYS A 36 2.02 -10.67 5.80
N LYS A 37 0.71 -10.94 5.81
CA LYS A 37 -0.34 -9.90 5.95
C LYS A 37 -0.30 -9.21 7.31
N GLU A 38 -0.15 -9.98 8.38
CA GLU A 38 -0.11 -9.43 9.75
C GLU A 38 1.17 -8.60 9.96
N GLU A 39 2.35 -9.14 9.65
CA GLU A 39 3.60 -8.37 9.72
C GLU A 39 3.57 -7.10 8.88
N LYS A 40 2.95 -7.17 7.69
CA LYS A 40 2.76 -5.99 6.83
C LYS A 40 1.85 -4.96 7.51
N ALA A 41 0.73 -5.37 8.07
CA ALA A 41 -0.19 -4.48 8.77
C ALA A 41 0.49 -3.80 9.97
N ILE A 42 1.20 -4.56 10.80
CA ILE A 42 1.92 -4.03 11.97
C ILE A 42 3.03 -3.05 11.54
N ARG A 43 3.77 -3.37 10.48
CA ARG A 43 4.78 -2.45 9.92
C ARG A 43 4.14 -1.16 9.42
N ASP A 44 3.06 -1.28 8.65
CA ASP A 44 2.35 -0.14 8.07
C ASP A 44 1.73 0.73 9.18
N GLU A 45 1.13 0.12 10.20
CA GLU A 45 0.63 0.83 11.39
C GLU A 45 1.76 1.53 12.14
N CYS A 46 2.88 0.85 12.37
CA CYS A 46 4.03 1.47 13.03
C CYS A 46 4.53 2.69 12.25
N MET A 47 4.69 2.60 10.94
CA MET A 47 5.13 3.73 10.12
C MET A 47 4.10 4.86 10.08
N LEU A 48 2.81 4.54 10.09
CA LEU A 48 1.73 5.53 10.04
C LEU A 48 1.55 6.27 11.38
N PHE A 49 1.79 5.59 12.51
CA PHE A 49 1.59 6.14 13.85
C PHE A 49 2.89 6.60 14.55
N SER A 50 4.07 6.29 14.00
CA SER A 50 5.33 6.75 14.58
C SER A 50 5.41 8.29 14.51
N LYS A 51 5.78 8.90 15.62
CA LYS A 51 5.96 10.36 15.76
C LYS A 51 7.41 10.79 15.53
N SER A 52 8.28 9.84 15.23
CA SER A 52 9.70 10.08 14.96
C SER A 52 9.89 10.69 13.57
N ASN A 53 10.90 11.56 13.41
CA ASN A 53 11.31 12.05 12.10
C ASN A 53 11.76 10.91 11.17
N ASP A 54 12.27 9.82 11.76
CA ASP A 54 12.70 8.60 11.07
C ASP A 54 11.86 7.40 11.51
N ALA A 55 10.59 7.37 11.13
CA ALA A 55 9.68 6.24 11.38
C ALA A 55 10.25 4.89 10.92
N GLN A 56 11.09 4.89 9.88
CA GLN A 56 11.74 3.69 9.36
C GLN A 56 12.77 3.10 10.32
N LYS A 57 13.44 3.94 11.12
CA LYS A 57 14.36 3.49 12.18
C LYS A 57 13.60 3.02 13.41
N ASP A 58 12.54 3.74 13.77
CA ASP A 58 11.65 3.43 14.88
C ASP A 58 10.96 2.07 14.69
N CYS A 59 10.53 1.79 13.46
CA CYS A 59 9.88 0.56 13.06
C CYS A 59 10.84 -0.53 12.56
N ALA A 60 12.16 -0.40 12.76
CA ALA A 60 13.13 -1.38 12.27
C ALA A 60 12.78 -2.83 12.67
N SER A 61 12.39 -3.04 13.94
CA SER A 61 11.98 -4.36 14.43
C SER A 61 10.78 -4.96 13.67
N THR A 62 9.78 -4.15 13.31
CA THR A 62 8.59 -4.66 12.58
C THR A 62 8.90 -4.88 11.10
N ILE A 63 9.78 -4.05 10.53
CA ILE A 63 10.31 -4.24 9.17
C ILE A 63 11.12 -5.53 9.09
N ASP A 64 12.01 -5.80 10.05
CA ASP A 64 12.83 -7.02 10.07
C ASP A 64 11.97 -8.28 10.20
N LYS A 65 10.89 -8.23 10.98
CA LYS A 65 9.92 -9.34 11.03
C LYS A 65 9.23 -9.56 9.69
N TYR A 66 8.79 -8.49 9.03
CA TYR A 66 8.20 -8.59 7.70
C TYR A 66 9.18 -9.16 6.67
N LYS A 67 10.45 -8.71 6.69
CA LYS A 67 11.52 -9.25 5.83
C LYS A 67 11.79 -10.72 6.11
N SER A 68 11.85 -11.10 7.39
CA SER A 68 12.07 -12.49 7.82
C SER A 68 10.92 -13.40 7.39
N CYS A 69 9.68 -12.94 7.53
CA CYS A 69 8.52 -13.66 7.05
C CYS A 69 8.62 -13.86 5.54
N MET A 70 8.87 -12.80 4.75
CA MET A 70 8.98 -12.93 3.29
C MET A 70 10.15 -13.81 2.84
N ALA A 71 11.28 -13.76 3.56
CA ALA A 71 12.44 -14.61 3.29
C ALA A 71 12.11 -16.10 3.49
N GLY A 72 11.24 -16.45 4.45
CA GLY A 72 10.74 -17.81 4.64
C GLY A 72 9.97 -18.37 3.44
N PHE A 73 9.45 -17.51 2.57
CA PHE A 73 8.76 -17.88 1.34
C PHE A 73 9.62 -17.66 0.08
N GLY A 74 10.92 -17.37 0.24
CA GLY A 74 11.85 -17.17 -0.86
C GLY A 74 11.84 -15.77 -1.48
N PHE A 75 11.23 -14.78 -0.80
CA PHE A 75 11.22 -13.38 -1.25
C PHE A 75 12.16 -12.54 -0.41
N THR A 76 13.28 -12.12 -0.98
CA THR A 76 14.26 -11.24 -0.32
C THR A 76 13.95 -9.78 -0.66
N LEU A 77 13.68 -8.95 0.36
CA LEU A 77 13.47 -7.52 0.19
C LEU A 77 14.76 -6.74 0.50
N PRO A 78 15.23 -5.85 -0.40
CA PRO A 78 16.37 -4.98 -0.12
C PRO A 78 16.11 -4.04 1.06
#